data_AF-A0A4R0FJZ4-F1
#
_entry.id   AF-A0A4R0FJZ4-F1
#
_cell.length_a   1.000
_cell.length_b   1.000
_cell.length_c   1.000
_cell.angle_alpha   90.00
_cell.angle_beta   90.00
_cell.angle_gamma   90.00
#
_symmetry.space_group_name_H-M   'P 1'
#
loop_
_entity.id
_entity.type
_entity.pdbx_description
1 polymer ?
#
loop_
_entity_poly.entity_id
_entity_poly.type
_entity_poly.pdbx_seq_one_letter_code
_entity_poly.pdbx_strand_id
1 'polypeptide(L)'
;MLTDITDYLDVPAKDEALAKLNLLDKFEDLKAKGQLRAAAELLEESCKEPHIFHGHYKRLFMAWRQLNKEDLEACNYKDVIERVIKTIKLNDEMLTEMSTYWSKEHGIRRTKSYFSKYSHIKISDGRTLLKAATATQEKRAIKIAEKLINSFNKEKK
;
A
#
# COMPACT_ATOMS: atom_id res chain seq x y z
N MET A 1 -5.15 20.98 -1.53
CA MET A 1 -3.79 21.40 -1.91
C MET A 1 -3.02 20.16 -2.35
N LEU A 2 -2.74 20.07 -3.66
CA LEU A 2 -2.08 18.93 -4.33
C LEU A 2 -0.55 19.05 -4.20
N THR A 3 0.00 18.80 -3.01
CA THR A 3 1.45 18.99 -2.76
C THR A 3 2.34 17.77 -3.07
N ASP A 4 1.85 16.72 -3.71
CA ASP A 4 2.64 15.51 -4.03
C ASP A 4 2.75 15.25 -5.56
N ILE A 5 2.60 16.26 -6.43
CA ILE A 5 2.67 16.10 -7.91
C ILE A 5 4.12 16.10 -8.45
N THR A 6 5.13 16.46 -7.64
CA THR A 6 6.52 16.56 -8.13
C THR A 6 7.12 15.22 -8.54
N ASP A 7 6.62 14.09 -8.02
CA ASP A 7 7.08 12.75 -8.44
C ASP A 7 6.72 12.40 -9.90
N TYR A 8 5.80 13.15 -10.52
CA TYR A 8 5.35 12.93 -11.89
C TYR A 8 6.03 13.85 -12.92
N LEU A 9 6.79 14.86 -12.47
CA LEU A 9 7.32 15.92 -13.35
C LEU A 9 8.80 15.72 -13.75
N ASP A 10 9.56 14.90 -13.02
CA ASP A 10 11.00 14.67 -13.26
C ASP A 10 11.32 13.27 -13.85
N VAL A 11 10.31 12.51 -14.31
CA VAL A 11 10.51 11.15 -14.83
C VAL A 11 10.54 11.16 -16.37
N PRO A 12 11.45 10.41 -17.04
CA PRO A 12 11.48 10.27 -18.51
C PRO A 12 10.22 9.65 -19.15
N ALA A 13 9.17 9.37 -18.38
CA ALA A 13 7.95 8.66 -18.79
C ALA A 13 6.68 9.50 -18.54
N LYS A 14 6.59 10.69 -19.17
CA LYS A 14 5.47 11.63 -19.02
C LYS A 14 4.10 11.00 -19.32
N ASP A 15 4.02 10.10 -20.29
CA ASP A 15 2.76 9.44 -20.67
C ASP A 15 2.30 8.41 -19.64
N GLU A 16 3.24 7.64 -19.07
CA GLU A 16 2.96 6.69 -17.99
C GLU A 16 2.53 7.44 -16.72
N ALA A 17 3.25 8.52 -16.39
CA ALA A 17 2.92 9.43 -15.31
C ALA A 17 1.48 9.98 -15.44
N LEU A 18 1.09 10.42 -16.64
CA LEU A 18 -0.26 10.92 -16.91
C LEU A 18 -1.33 9.83 -16.81
N ALA A 19 -1.06 8.64 -17.34
CA ALA A 19 -1.97 7.49 -17.23
C ALA A 19 -2.22 7.11 -15.77
N LYS A 20 -1.18 7.16 -14.94
CA LYS A 20 -1.26 6.91 -13.50
C LYS A 20 -2.07 8.01 -12.80
N LEU A 21 -1.82 9.28 -13.10
CA LEU A 21 -2.62 10.39 -12.57
C LEU A 21 -4.11 10.25 -12.91
N ASN A 22 -4.46 9.92 -14.15
CA ASN A 22 -5.84 9.70 -14.58
C ASN A 22 -6.55 8.58 -13.78
N LEU A 23 -5.82 7.55 -13.34
CA LEU A 23 -6.37 6.48 -12.49
C LEU A 23 -6.65 6.98 -11.07
N LEU A 24 -5.81 7.89 -10.54
CA LEU A 24 -6.07 8.53 -9.24
C LEU A 24 -7.31 9.42 -9.27
N ASP A 25 -7.52 10.17 -10.35
CA ASP A 25 -8.72 11.01 -10.50
C ASP A 25 -9.98 10.13 -10.56
N LYS A 26 -9.96 9.06 -11.35
CA LYS A 26 -11.04 8.06 -11.39
C LYS A 26 -11.29 7.40 -10.04
N PHE A 27 -10.24 7.15 -9.26
CA PHE A 27 -10.36 6.63 -7.89
C PHE A 27 -11.13 7.60 -6.99
N GLU A 28 -10.79 8.89 -7.00
CA GLU A 28 -11.49 9.88 -6.18
C GLU A 28 -12.95 10.06 -6.63
N ASP A 29 -13.24 9.99 -7.94
CA ASP A 29 -14.61 10.02 -8.47
C ASP A 29 -15.46 8.85 -7.98
N LEU A 30 -14.94 7.61 -8.05
CA LEU A 30 -15.63 6.41 -7.58
C LEU A 30 -15.87 6.48 -6.06
N LYS A 31 -14.87 6.93 -5.31
CA LYS A 31 -14.97 7.12 -3.87
C LYS A 31 -16.01 8.18 -3.50
N ALA A 32 -16.08 9.30 -4.22
CA ALA A 32 -17.09 10.34 -4.02
C ALA A 32 -18.52 9.83 -4.25
N LYS A 33 -18.68 8.83 -5.13
CA LYS A 33 -19.95 8.14 -5.40
C LYS A 33 -20.26 7.02 -4.39
N GLY A 34 -19.45 6.84 -3.34
CA GLY A 34 -19.62 5.78 -2.35
C GLY A 34 -19.19 4.38 -2.84
N GLN A 35 -18.55 4.28 -4.00
CA GLN A 35 -18.16 3.01 -4.63
C GLN A 35 -16.74 2.59 -4.20
N LEU A 36 -16.49 2.51 -2.90
CA LEU A 36 -15.13 2.30 -2.35
C LEU A 36 -14.47 0.99 -2.80
N ARG A 37 -15.24 -0.11 -2.92
CA ARG A 37 -14.73 -1.40 -3.40
C ARG A 37 -14.25 -1.31 -4.85
N ALA A 38 -15.07 -0.75 -5.74
CA ALA A 38 -14.69 -0.53 -7.13
C ALA A 38 -13.49 0.42 -7.28
N ALA A 39 -13.42 1.46 -6.43
CA ALA A 39 -12.26 2.36 -6.39
C ALA A 39 -10.98 1.60 -5.99
N ALA A 40 -11.06 0.74 -4.96
CA ALA A 40 -9.94 -0.09 -4.55
C ALA A 40 -9.50 -1.07 -5.65
N GLU A 41 -10.44 -1.74 -6.31
CA GLU A 41 -10.16 -2.67 -7.43
C GLU A 41 -9.43 -1.97 -8.58
N LEU A 42 -9.82 -0.73 -8.93
CA LEU A 42 -9.15 0.07 -9.96
C LEU A 42 -7.66 0.29 -9.64
N LEU A 43 -7.35 0.69 -8.40
CA LEU A 43 -5.96 0.91 -8.01
C LEU A 43 -5.21 -0.38 -7.75
N GLU A 44 -5.89 -1.43 -7.31
CA GLU A 44 -5.32 -2.76 -7.16
C GLU A 44 -4.82 -3.31 -8.50
N GLU A 45 -5.61 -3.16 -9.57
CA GLU A 45 -5.20 -3.51 -10.93
C GLU A 45 -3.95 -2.74 -11.34
N SER A 46 -3.93 -1.43 -11.10
CA SER A 46 -2.77 -0.59 -11.38
C SER A 46 -1.52 -1.01 -10.63
N CYS A 47 -1.67 -1.53 -9.41
CA CYS A 47 -0.56 -1.91 -8.53
C CYS A 47 -0.13 -3.37 -8.70
N LYS A 48 -0.76 -4.15 -9.61
CA LYS A 48 -0.36 -5.54 -9.88
C LYS A 48 1.08 -5.63 -10.40
N GLU A 49 1.43 -4.73 -11.31
CA GLU A 49 2.81 -4.55 -11.73
C GLU A 49 3.48 -3.53 -10.80
N PRO A 50 4.60 -3.90 -10.14
CA PRO A 50 5.34 -2.97 -9.29
C PRO A 50 5.75 -1.72 -10.06
N HIS A 51 5.55 -0.54 -9.47
CA HIS A 51 5.95 0.72 -10.09
C HIS A 51 6.33 1.79 -9.05
N ILE A 52 7.04 2.83 -9.49
CA ILE A 52 7.57 3.88 -8.61
C ILE A 52 6.52 4.90 -8.13
N PHE A 53 5.34 4.95 -8.77
CA PHE A 53 4.26 5.88 -8.41
C PHE A 53 3.56 5.47 -7.09
N HIS A 54 4.22 5.73 -5.96
CA HIS A 54 3.78 5.35 -4.61
C HIS A 54 2.40 5.91 -4.22
N GLY A 55 1.95 7.00 -4.86
CA GLY A 55 0.62 7.58 -4.66
C GLY A 55 -0.55 6.60 -4.87
N HIS A 56 -0.42 5.64 -5.80
CA HIS A 56 -1.45 4.61 -6.02
C HIS A 56 -1.54 3.66 -4.83
N TYR A 57 -0.40 3.16 -4.37
CA TYR A 57 -0.31 2.30 -3.19
C TYR A 57 -0.85 3.02 -1.95
N LYS A 58 -0.50 4.30 -1.75
CA LYS A 58 -1.02 5.14 -0.67
C LYS A 58 -2.54 5.16 -0.65
N ARG A 59 -3.17 5.46 -1.79
CA ARG A 59 -4.63 5.59 -1.94
C ARG A 59 -5.34 4.24 -1.82
N LEU A 60 -4.79 3.20 -2.44
CA LEU A 60 -5.27 1.82 -2.29
C LEU A 60 -5.28 1.37 -0.83
N PHE A 61 -4.18 1.57 -0.11
CA PHE A 61 -4.08 1.14 1.29
C PHE A 61 -4.99 1.97 2.20
N MET A 62 -5.28 3.23 1.86
CA MET A 62 -6.31 4.01 2.56
C MET A 62 -7.72 3.41 2.36
N ALA A 63 -8.09 3.06 1.13
CA ALA A 63 -9.37 2.43 0.84
C ALA A 63 -9.49 1.06 1.52
N TRP A 64 -8.45 0.23 1.43
CA TRP A 64 -8.42 -1.08 2.07
C TRP A 64 -8.52 -1.01 3.60
N ARG A 65 -7.94 0.00 4.26
CA ARG A 65 -8.14 0.18 5.71
C ARG A 65 -9.59 0.47 6.08
N GLN A 66 -10.27 1.27 5.28
CA GLN A 66 -11.69 1.55 5.49
C GLN A 66 -12.52 0.27 5.29
N LEU A 67 -12.27 -0.48 4.22
CA LEU A 67 -12.91 -1.79 3.99
C LEU A 67 -12.59 -2.80 5.10
N ASN A 68 -11.36 -2.82 5.61
CA ASN A 68 -10.98 -3.69 6.73
C ASN A 68 -11.75 -3.35 8.01
N LYS A 69 -12.04 -2.07 8.25
CA LYS A 69 -12.86 -1.68 9.40
C LYS A 69 -14.29 -2.22 9.26
N GLU A 70 -14.89 -2.04 8.09
CA GLU A 70 -16.23 -2.54 7.77
C GLU A 70 -16.30 -4.07 7.87
N ASP A 71 -15.32 -4.78 7.30
CA ASP A 71 -15.26 -6.24 7.34
C ASP A 71 -14.96 -6.77 8.75
N LEU A 72 -14.18 -6.06 9.57
CA LEU A 72 -13.99 -6.41 10.99
C LEU A 72 -15.29 -6.29 11.79
N GLU A 73 -16.10 -5.26 11.53
CA GLU A 73 -17.41 -5.07 12.16
C GLU A 73 -18.41 -6.14 11.72
N ALA A 74 -18.31 -6.59 10.46
CA ALA A 74 -19.10 -7.67 9.90
C ALA A 74 -18.57 -9.09 10.18
N CYS A 75 -17.49 -9.24 10.96
CA CYS A 75 -16.81 -10.52 11.23
C CYS A 75 -16.26 -11.25 9.98
N ASN A 76 -16.03 -10.54 8.88
CA ASN A 76 -15.39 -11.03 7.65
C ASN A 76 -13.87 -11.11 7.81
N TYR A 77 -13.40 -11.88 8.80
CA TYR A 77 -11.98 -11.90 9.20
C TYR A 77 -11.04 -12.39 8.11
N LYS A 78 -11.47 -13.32 7.25
CA LYS A 78 -10.64 -13.85 6.16
C LYS A 78 -10.28 -12.76 5.15
N ASP A 79 -11.27 -11.99 4.71
CA ASP A 79 -11.07 -10.88 3.77
C ASP A 79 -10.11 -9.84 4.34
N VAL A 80 -10.22 -9.54 5.64
CA VAL A 80 -9.29 -8.64 6.34
C VAL A 80 -7.87 -9.18 6.32
N ILE A 81 -7.69 -10.47 6.62
CA ILE A 81 -6.36 -11.10 6.63
C ILE A 81 -5.74 -11.05 5.24
N GLU A 82 -6.47 -11.50 4.23
CA GLU A 82 -6.00 -11.52 2.84
C GLU A 82 -5.62 -10.12 2.36
N ARG A 83 -6.47 -9.13 2.63
CA ARG A 83 -6.24 -7.74 2.23
C ARG A 83 -5.03 -7.13 2.94
N VAL A 84 -4.85 -7.35 4.24
CA VAL A 84 -3.66 -6.84 4.95
C VAL A 84 -2.38 -7.54 4.50
N ILE A 85 -2.40 -8.86 4.29
CA ILE A 85 -1.23 -9.59 3.74
C ILE A 85 -0.87 -9.04 2.36
N LYS A 86 -1.87 -8.79 1.51
CA LYS A 86 -1.66 -8.18 0.19
C LYS A 86 -1.10 -6.77 0.29
N THR A 87 -1.55 -5.97 1.25
CA THR A 87 -1.00 -4.64 1.56
C THR A 87 0.51 -4.73 1.85
N ILE A 88 0.91 -5.66 2.72
CA ILE A 88 2.32 -5.87 3.09
C ILE A 88 3.15 -6.27 1.87
N LYS A 89 2.63 -7.18 1.05
CA LYS A 89 3.28 -7.64 -0.18
C LYS A 89 3.49 -6.49 -1.18
N LEU A 90 2.42 -5.78 -1.53
CA LEU A 90 2.48 -4.67 -2.50
C LEU A 90 3.43 -3.57 -2.04
N ASN A 91 3.49 -3.29 -0.74
CA ASN A 91 4.43 -2.31 -0.19
C ASN A 91 5.89 -2.75 -0.36
N ASP A 92 6.22 -4.01 -0.09
CA ASP A 92 7.58 -4.52 -0.29
C ASP A 92 7.96 -4.55 -1.77
N GLU A 93 7.04 -4.92 -2.65
CA GLU A 93 7.23 -4.90 -4.11
C GLU A 93 7.48 -3.47 -4.62
N MET A 94 6.68 -2.50 -4.19
CA MET A 94 6.89 -1.08 -4.50
C MET A 94 8.27 -0.58 -4.04
N LEU A 95 8.66 -0.86 -2.78
CA LEU A 95 9.99 -0.45 -2.29
C LEU A 95 11.13 -1.14 -3.04
N THR A 96 10.92 -2.38 -3.49
CA THR A 96 11.87 -3.10 -4.35
C THR A 96 12.00 -2.39 -5.69
N GLU A 97 10.89 -2.03 -6.32
CA GLU A 97 10.89 -1.38 -7.62
C GLU A 97 11.54 0.00 -7.56
N MET A 98 11.22 0.81 -6.54
CA MET A 98 11.91 2.08 -6.29
C MET A 98 13.42 1.86 -6.11
N SER A 99 13.82 0.84 -5.37
CA SER A 99 15.23 0.49 -5.19
C SER A 99 15.92 0.18 -6.52
N THR A 100 15.29 -0.62 -7.37
CA THR A 100 15.82 -1.03 -8.68
C THR A 100 15.89 0.16 -9.64
N TYR A 101 14.77 0.86 -9.82
CA TYR A 101 14.64 1.97 -10.75
C TYR A 101 15.66 3.08 -10.45
N TRP A 102 15.70 3.57 -9.21
CA TRP A 102 16.58 4.67 -8.83
C TRP A 102 18.05 4.25 -8.69
N SER A 103 18.33 2.95 -8.54
CA SER A 103 19.72 2.48 -8.63
C SER A 103 20.25 2.60 -10.05
N LYS A 104 19.40 2.24 -11.03
CA LYS A 104 19.71 2.33 -12.45
C LYS A 104 19.84 3.79 -12.88
N GLU A 105 18.87 4.63 -12.53
CA GLU A 105 18.81 6.03 -12.96
C GLU A 105 19.99 6.86 -12.41
N HIS A 106 20.35 6.66 -11.14
CA HIS A 106 21.46 7.40 -10.53
C HIS A 106 22.83 6.74 -10.70
N GLY A 107 22.91 5.54 -11.30
CA GLY A 107 24.16 4.78 -11.42
C GLY A 107 24.80 4.37 -10.07
N ILE A 108 24.03 4.38 -8.97
CA ILE A 108 24.50 4.04 -7.61
C ILE A 108 23.51 3.07 -6.99
N ARG A 109 24.00 2.00 -6.37
CA ARG A 109 23.16 1.02 -5.67
C ARG A 109 22.40 1.68 -4.51
N ARG A 110 21.09 1.81 -4.65
CA ARG A 110 20.13 2.14 -3.59
C ARG A 110 19.56 0.86 -3.01
N THR A 111 19.23 0.88 -1.72
CA THR A 111 18.60 -0.24 -1.00
C THR A 111 17.15 0.09 -0.68
N LYS A 112 16.31 -0.93 -0.42
CA LYS A 112 14.93 -0.72 0.06
C LYS A 112 14.86 0.19 1.30
N SER A 113 15.84 0.08 2.19
CA SER A 113 15.91 0.91 3.41
C SER A 113 16.05 2.41 3.12
N TYR A 114 16.65 2.79 1.98
CA TYR A 114 16.71 4.18 1.53
C TYR A 114 15.31 4.73 1.21
N PHE A 115 14.40 3.88 0.74
CA PHE A 115 13.03 4.22 0.40
C PHE A 115 12.02 3.98 1.54
N SER A 116 12.48 3.68 2.76
CA SER A 116 11.60 3.37 3.91
C SER A 116 10.56 4.48 4.18
N LYS A 117 10.91 5.74 3.93
CA LYS A 117 10.00 6.89 4.05
C LYS A 117 8.78 6.84 3.12
N TYR A 118 8.86 6.08 2.02
CA TYR A 118 7.75 5.86 1.09
C TYR A 118 6.88 4.67 1.48
N SER A 119 7.28 3.89 2.50
CA SER A 119 6.44 2.82 3.04
C SER A 119 5.10 3.40 3.50
N HIS A 120 4.02 2.78 3.05
CA HIS A 120 2.67 3.19 3.41
C HIS A 120 2.01 2.24 4.40
N ILE A 121 2.72 1.22 4.89
CA ILE A 121 2.27 0.34 5.97
C ILE A 121 2.25 1.11 7.29
N LYS A 122 1.22 0.87 8.10
CA LYS A 122 1.06 1.46 9.43
C LYS A 122 1.01 0.37 10.49
N ILE A 123 1.37 0.72 11.72
CA ILE A 123 1.17 -0.16 12.89
C ILE A 123 -0.30 -0.62 13.03
N SER A 124 -1.26 0.21 12.59
CA SER A 124 -2.68 -0.14 12.56
C SER A 124 -2.98 -1.32 11.64
N ASP A 125 -2.23 -1.51 10.56
CA ASP A 125 -2.40 -2.65 9.64
C ASP A 125 -1.99 -3.94 10.36
N GLY A 126 -0.86 -3.92 11.09
CA GLY A 126 -0.44 -5.02 11.95
C GLY A 126 -1.46 -5.35 13.05
N ARG A 127 -2.02 -4.34 13.72
CA ARG A 127 -3.07 -4.56 14.74
C ARG A 127 -4.35 -5.13 14.15
N THR A 128 -4.74 -4.68 12.96
CA THR A 128 -5.92 -5.17 12.23
C THR A 128 -5.73 -6.64 11.84
N LEU A 129 -4.56 -6.98 11.29
CA LEU A 129 -4.20 -8.37 10.99
C LEU A 129 -4.20 -9.24 12.25
N LEU A 130 -3.62 -8.77 13.35
CA LEU A 130 -3.61 -9.51 14.61
C LEU A 130 -5.04 -9.81 15.09
N LYS A 131 -5.91 -8.79 15.12
CA LYS A 131 -7.31 -8.95 15.55
C LYS A 131 -8.03 -10.00 14.71
N ALA A 132 -7.94 -9.91 13.38
CA ALA A 132 -8.60 -10.85 12.49
C ALA A 132 -8.01 -12.27 12.58
N ALA A 133 -6.68 -12.38 12.60
CA ALA A 133 -5.98 -13.67 12.66
C ALA A 133 -6.18 -14.39 14.00
N THR A 134 -6.29 -13.66 15.11
CA THR A 134 -6.62 -14.25 16.41
C THR A 134 -8.06 -14.79 16.42
N ALA A 135 -9.01 -14.06 15.82
CA ALA A 135 -10.40 -14.50 15.73
C ALA A 135 -10.57 -15.79 14.90
N THR A 136 -9.71 -16.01 13.90
CA THR A 136 -9.71 -17.23 13.05
C THR A 136 -8.66 -18.27 13.44
N GLN A 137 -7.87 -18.00 14.48
CA GLN A 137 -6.74 -18.83 14.93
C GLN A 137 -5.68 -19.10 13.85
N GLU A 138 -5.51 -18.18 12.89
CA GLU A 138 -4.54 -18.33 11.81
C GLU A 138 -3.11 -18.02 12.26
N LYS A 139 -2.41 -19.05 12.74
CA LYS A 139 -1.06 -18.95 13.33
C LYS A 139 -0.03 -18.24 12.45
N ARG A 140 -0.12 -18.38 11.11
CA ARG A 140 0.81 -17.71 10.18
C ARG A 140 0.58 -16.21 10.16
N ALA A 141 -0.67 -15.78 9.97
CA ALA A 141 -1.05 -14.37 10.00
C ALA A 141 -0.77 -13.71 11.35
N ILE A 142 -0.97 -14.41 12.48
CA ILE A 142 -0.59 -13.92 13.82
C ILE A 142 0.91 -13.58 13.88
N LYS A 143 1.77 -14.50 13.45
CA LYS A 143 3.23 -14.27 13.43
C LYS A 143 3.63 -13.08 12.55
N ILE A 144 2.98 -12.94 11.39
CA ILE A 144 3.22 -11.80 10.48
C ILE A 144 2.83 -10.49 11.18
N ALA A 145 1.66 -10.46 11.83
CA ALA A 145 1.17 -9.29 12.54
C ALA A 145 2.10 -8.88 13.69
N GLU A 146 2.53 -9.83 14.52
CA GLU A 146 3.46 -9.59 15.64
C GLU A 146 4.80 -9.04 15.12
N LYS A 147 5.36 -9.65 14.07
CA LYS A 147 6.60 -9.19 13.45
C LYS A 147 6.46 -7.75 12.94
N LEU A 148 5.34 -7.44 12.28
CA LEU A 148 5.07 -6.10 11.78
C LEU A 148 4.91 -5.07 12.90
N ILE A 149 4.16 -5.39 13.96
CA ILE A 149 4.01 -4.49 15.11
C ILE A 149 5.38 -4.23 15.77
N ASN A 150 6.19 -5.27 15.91
CA ASN A 150 7.51 -5.16 16.53
C ASN A 150 8.51 -4.32 15.73
N SER A 151 8.40 -4.24 14.40
CA SER A 151 9.30 -3.38 13.60
C SER A 151 9.11 -1.90 13.95
N PHE A 152 7.87 -1.45 14.13
CA PHE A 152 7.56 -0.06 14.52
C PHE A 152 7.99 0.28 15.96
N ASN A 153 8.07 -0.71 16.85
CA ASN A 153 8.53 -0.48 18.23
C ASN A 153 10.05 -0.33 18.32
N LYS A 154 10.79 -0.96 17.40
CA LYS A 154 12.26 -0.83 17.33
C LYS A 154 12.69 0.51 16.74
N GLU A 155 11.91 1.07 15.82
CA GLU A 155 12.17 2.39 15.21
C GLU A 155 11.99 3.57 16.18
N LYS A 156 11.37 3.36 17.35
CA LYS A 156 11.15 4.39 18.38
C LYS A 156 12.24 4.47 19.46
N LYS A 157 13.28 3.65 19.38
CA LYS A 157 14.44 3.69 20.28
C LYS A 157 15.64 4.28 19.57
#